data_AF-A0A7V2ZI35-F1
#
_entry.id   AF-A0A7V2ZI35-F1
#
_cell.length_a   1.000
_cell.length_b   1.000
_cell.length_c   1.000
_cell.angle_alpha   90.00
_cell.angle_beta   90.00
_cell.angle_gamma   90.00
#
_symmetry.space_group_name_H-M   'P 1'
#
loop_
_entity.id
_entity.type
_entity.pdbx_description
1 polymer ?
#
loop_
_entity_poly.entity_id
_entity_poly.type
_entity_poly.pdbx_seq_one_letter_code
_entity_poly.pdbx_strand_id
1 'polypeptide(L)'
;MKKFLLLIISLLFFISVNEIYSQRKPDFRSISIRELKNRLIENLQELDSDYLQNLSYKDYRKAREILIESFNLLRMIPDNGITIREESKIMSDKDFSELCENIKSESFESDKIYVIQLAAKYNHFTVAQLITLIDLMSFSNDKIEVVKIVYPNVIDKYNSHLIINAFTHSSDKERVKKIINEFPDK
;
A
#
# COMPACT_ATOMS: atom_id res chain seq x y z
N MET A 1 53.26 -18.57 -3.97
CA MET A 1 52.78 -17.53 -4.92
C MET A 1 51.25 -17.51 -5.10
N LYS A 2 50.58 -18.63 -5.38
CA LYS A 2 49.11 -18.66 -5.63
C LYS A 2 48.23 -18.13 -4.47
N LYS A 3 48.59 -18.38 -3.20
CA LYS A 3 47.84 -17.87 -2.03
C LYS A 3 47.94 -16.34 -1.85
N PHE A 4 49.06 -15.74 -2.24
CA PHE A 4 49.27 -14.29 -2.17
C PHE A 4 48.45 -13.57 -3.26
N LEU A 5 48.34 -14.18 -4.44
CA LEU A 5 47.52 -13.69 -5.55
C LEU A 5 46.03 -13.67 -5.18
N LEU A 6 45.52 -14.71 -4.50
CA LEU A 6 44.12 -14.78 -4.05
C LEU A 6 43.78 -13.71 -3.00
N LEU A 7 44.73 -13.39 -2.12
CA LEU A 7 44.57 -12.36 -1.08
C LEU A 7 44.53 -10.97 -1.69
N ILE A 8 45.33 -10.71 -2.73
CA ILE A 8 45.31 -9.45 -3.50
C ILE A 8 44.00 -9.32 -4.28
N ILE A 9 43.50 -10.39 -4.91
CA ILE A 9 42.22 -10.36 -5.63
C ILE A 9 41.04 -10.14 -4.67
N SER A 10 41.05 -10.77 -3.49
CA SER A 10 40.07 -10.53 -2.43
C SER A 10 40.11 -9.09 -1.93
N LEU A 11 41.31 -8.53 -1.72
CA LEU A 11 41.49 -7.15 -1.28
C LEU A 11 41.05 -6.15 -2.36
N LEU A 12 41.34 -6.42 -3.63
CA LEU A 12 40.90 -5.62 -4.77
C LEU A 12 39.38 -5.71 -4.97
N PHE A 13 38.76 -6.87 -4.75
CA PHE A 13 37.31 -7.00 -4.70
C PHE A 13 36.73 -6.20 -3.54
N PHE A 14 37.33 -6.28 -2.35
CA PHE A 14 36.92 -5.52 -1.17
C PHE A 14 37.05 -4.01 -1.39
N ILE A 15 38.13 -3.55 -2.03
CA ILE A 15 38.35 -2.15 -2.41
C ILE A 15 37.35 -1.74 -3.50
N SER A 16 37.07 -2.58 -4.50
CA SER A 16 36.08 -2.26 -5.54
C SER A 16 34.65 -2.19 -4.98
N VAL A 17 34.31 -3.06 -4.03
CA VAL A 17 33.02 -3.03 -3.33
C VAL A 17 32.96 -1.76 -2.48
N ASN A 18 33.99 -1.43 -1.71
CA ASN A 18 34.04 -0.18 -0.95
C ASN A 18 34.05 1.07 -1.85
N GLU A 19 34.65 1.03 -3.03
CA GLU A 19 34.62 2.13 -4.01
C GLU A 19 33.24 2.29 -4.65
N ILE A 20 32.50 1.19 -4.90
CA ILE A 20 31.10 1.23 -5.34
C ILE A 20 30.20 1.76 -4.21
N TYR A 21 30.44 1.36 -2.95
CA TYR A 21 29.76 1.94 -1.78
C TYR A 21 30.19 3.40 -1.48
N SER A 22 31.35 3.83 -2.00
CA SER A 22 31.89 5.19 -1.88
C SER A 22 31.56 6.07 -3.11
N GLN A 23 30.74 5.59 -4.04
CA GLN A 23 30.13 6.42 -5.09
C GLN A 23 29.13 7.38 -4.42
N ARG A 24 29.67 8.51 -3.92
CA ARG A 24 28.99 9.74 -3.46
C ARG A 24 27.67 9.48 -2.73
N LYS A 25 27.70 9.53 -1.39
CA LYS A 25 26.48 9.84 -0.62
C LYS A 25 25.81 11.03 -1.30
N PRO A 26 24.59 10.88 -1.83
CA PRO A 26 23.92 11.96 -2.54
C PRO A 26 23.87 13.17 -1.62
N ASP A 27 24.19 14.36 -2.13
CA ASP A 27 23.94 15.57 -1.37
C ASP A 27 22.41 15.78 -1.33
N PHE A 28 21.77 15.21 -0.31
CA PHE A 28 20.31 15.30 -0.12
C PHE A 28 19.83 16.74 0.10
N ARG A 29 20.74 17.71 0.23
CA ARG A 29 20.40 19.13 0.40
C ARG A 29 20.00 19.82 -0.91
N SER A 30 20.30 19.22 -2.08
CA SER A 30 20.07 19.84 -3.39
C SER A 30 19.12 19.06 -4.31
N ILE A 31 18.53 17.96 -3.84
CA ILE A 31 17.58 17.17 -4.62
C ILE A 31 16.15 17.74 -4.52
N SER A 32 15.42 17.68 -5.63
CA SER A 32 14.01 18.09 -5.63
C SER A 32 13.16 17.12 -4.79
N ILE A 33 12.03 17.59 -4.26
CA ILE A 33 11.09 16.75 -3.50
C ILE A 33 10.60 15.57 -4.35
N ARG A 34 10.33 15.80 -5.64
CA ARG A 34 9.98 14.73 -6.59
C ARG A 34 11.06 13.65 -6.68
N GLU A 35 12.31 14.06 -6.83
CA GLU A 35 13.45 13.13 -6.93
C GLU A 35 13.66 12.37 -5.62
N LEU A 36 13.60 13.06 -4.47
CA LEU A 36 13.67 12.43 -3.15
C LEU A 36 12.57 11.36 -2.99
N LYS A 37 11.34 11.67 -3.40
CA LYS A 37 10.22 10.73 -3.36
C LYS A 37 10.46 9.51 -4.24
N ASN A 38 10.86 9.70 -5.49
CA ASN A 38 11.12 8.59 -6.40
C ASN A 38 12.15 7.62 -5.82
N ARG A 39 13.23 8.15 -5.26
CA ARG A 39 14.27 7.33 -4.64
C ARG A 39 13.81 6.61 -3.37
N LEU A 40 12.95 7.26 -2.57
CA LEU A 40 12.34 6.59 -1.42
C LEU A 40 11.39 5.48 -1.87
N ILE A 41 10.60 5.68 -2.94
CA ILE A 41 9.76 4.63 -3.54
C ILE A 41 10.64 3.45 -3.98
N GLU A 42 11.71 3.71 -4.73
CA GLU A 42 12.65 2.68 -5.21
C GLU A 42 13.26 1.89 -4.05
N ASN A 43 13.74 2.58 -3.01
CA ASN A 43 14.32 1.92 -1.82
C ASN A 43 13.28 1.05 -1.08
N LEU A 44 12.04 1.52 -0.95
CA LEU A 44 10.97 0.75 -0.30
C LEU A 44 10.58 -0.46 -1.16
N GLN A 45 10.58 -0.33 -2.48
CA GLN A 45 10.36 -1.45 -3.40
C GLN A 45 11.48 -2.50 -3.30
N GLU A 46 12.74 -2.06 -3.26
CA GLU A 46 13.90 -2.94 -3.05
C GLU A 46 13.81 -3.65 -1.70
N LEU A 47 13.40 -2.93 -0.64
CA LEU A 47 13.19 -3.51 0.68
C LEU A 47 12.18 -4.67 0.60
N ASP A 48 11.04 -4.48 -0.08
CA ASP A 48 10.01 -5.52 -0.25
C ASP A 48 10.51 -6.71 -1.06
N SER A 49 11.18 -6.47 -2.19
CA SER A 49 11.57 -7.52 -3.13
C SER A 49 12.74 -8.37 -2.63
N ASP A 50 13.73 -7.73 -2.01
CA ASP A 50 15.03 -8.38 -1.78
C ASP A 50 15.20 -8.80 -0.32
N TYR A 51 14.55 -8.10 0.61
CA TYR A 51 14.76 -8.29 2.04
C TYR A 51 13.55 -8.88 2.74
N LEU A 52 12.35 -8.32 2.53
CA LEU A 52 11.16 -8.76 3.26
C LEU A 52 10.75 -10.19 2.91
N GLN A 53 10.94 -10.63 1.67
CA GLN A 53 10.59 -12.00 1.23
C GLN A 53 11.30 -13.11 2.01
N ASN A 54 12.44 -12.80 2.65
CA ASN A 54 13.24 -13.77 3.40
C ASN A 54 12.87 -13.86 4.89
N LEU A 55 11.89 -13.07 5.35
CA LEU A 55 11.47 -13.05 6.74
C LEU A 55 10.57 -14.22 7.11
N SER A 56 10.49 -14.50 8.42
CA SER A 56 9.43 -15.37 8.95
C SER A 56 8.07 -14.75 8.62
N TYR A 57 7.03 -15.56 8.42
CA TYR A 57 5.68 -15.05 8.11
C TYR A 57 5.23 -13.95 9.08
N LYS A 58 5.48 -14.13 10.38
CA LYS A 58 5.10 -13.15 11.41
C LYS A 58 5.85 -11.82 11.26
N ASP A 59 7.13 -11.88 10.92
CA ASP A 59 7.97 -10.68 10.79
C ASP A 59 7.74 -9.98 9.46
N TYR A 60 7.53 -10.75 8.37
CA TYR A 60 7.10 -10.25 7.07
C TYR A 60 5.82 -9.44 7.19
N ARG A 61 4.80 -9.98 7.88
CA ARG A 61 3.52 -9.29 8.10
C ARG A 61 3.75 -7.91 8.73
N LYS A 62 4.48 -7.84 9.85
CA LYS A 62 4.78 -6.56 10.51
C LYS A 62 5.60 -5.61 9.65
N ALA A 63 6.62 -6.13 8.95
CA ALA A 63 7.45 -5.32 8.08
C ALA A 63 6.65 -4.74 6.91
N ARG A 64 5.70 -5.52 6.38
CA ARG A 64 4.77 -5.07 5.35
C ARG A 64 3.80 -4.00 5.82
N GLU A 65 3.31 -4.06 7.06
CA GLU A 65 2.48 -2.99 7.62
C GLU A 65 3.23 -1.65 7.61
N ILE A 66 4.49 -1.65 8.08
CA ILE A 66 5.37 -0.49 8.09
C ILE A 66 5.66 0.00 6.67
N LEU A 67 5.89 -0.93 5.74
CA LEU A 67 6.17 -0.63 4.35
C LEU A 67 4.98 0.08 3.69
N ILE A 68 3.77 -0.45 3.86
CA ILE A 68 2.53 0.12 3.33
C ILE A 68 2.29 1.51 3.93
N GLU A 69 2.44 1.67 5.24
CA GLU A 69 2.35 2.96 5.90
C GLU A 69 3.36 3.96 5.31
N SER A 70 4.61 3.53 5.10
CA SER A 70 5.67 4.36 4.53
C SER A 70 5.36 4.81 3.11
N PHE A 71 4.85 3.92 2.25
CA PHE A 71 4.38 4.28 0.91
C PHE A 71 3.23 5.28 0.96
N ASN A 72 2.27 5.10 1.87
CA ASN A 72 1.15 6.01 2.04
C ASN A 72 1.62 7.41 2.46
N LEU A 73 2.48 7.50 3.47
CA LEU A 73 3.07 8.77 3.92
C LEU A 73 3.84 9.46 2.79
N LEU A 74 4.60 8.69 2.01
CA LEU A 74 5.38 9.23 0.90
C LEU A 74 4.48 9.81 -0.21
N ARG A 75 3.36 9.16 -0.50
CA ARG A 75 2.34 9.67 -1.45
C ARG A 75 1.74 11.01 -0.99
N MET A 76 1.66 11.26 0.32
CA MET A 76 1.12 12.51 0.88
C MET A 76 2.06 13.71 0.70
N ILE A 77 3.37 13.48 0.52
CA ILE A 77 4.30 14.57 0.29
C ILE A 77 4.06 15.12 -1.13
N PRO A 78 3.63 16.37 -1.30
CA PRO A 78 3.38 16.92 -2.62
C PRO A 78 4.70 17.17 -3.34
N ASP A 79 4.75 16.91 -4.65
CA ASP A 79 5.96 17.02 -5.47
C ASP A 79 6.61 18.42 -5.44
N ASN A 80 5.83 19.45 -5.10
CA ASN A 80 6.25 20.85 -5.01
C ASN A 80 6.51 21.34 -3.57
N GLY A 81 6.37 20.49 -2.55
CA GLY A 81 6.72 20.82 -1.16
C GLY A 81 5.75 21.72 -0.40
N ILE A 82 4.55 22.02 -0.93
CA ILE A 82 3.51 22.80 -0.23
C ILE A 82 2.45 21.85 0.33
N THR A 83 2.37 21.68 1.66
CA THR A 83 1.28 20.95 2.34
C THR A 83 -0.04 21.68 2.16
N ILE A 84 -0.75 21.35 1.08
CA ILE A 84 -2.15 21.73 0.90
C ILE A 84 -2.96 20.95 1.94
N ARG A 85 -3.75 21.67 2.74
CA ARG A 85 -4.75 21.13 3.67
C ARG A 85 -5.52 20.01 2.95
N GLU A 86 -5.46 18.79 3.48
CA GLU A 86 -5.87 17.54 2.81
C GLU A 86 -7.21 17.67 2.07
N GLU A 87 -7.15 17.89 0.77
CA GLU A 87 -8.14 17.29 -0.12
C GLU A 87 -7.77 15.82 -0.16
N SER A 88 -8.41 15.03 0.71
CA SER A 88 -8.39 13.57 0.62
C SER A 88 -8.61 13.21 -0.86
N LYS A 89 -7.62 12.58 -1.46
CA LYS A 89 -7.56 12.39 -2.91
C LYS A 89 -8.26 11.07 -3.25
N ILE A 90 -9.02 11.08 -4.34
CA ILE A 90 -9.54 9.85 -4.93
C ILE A 90 -8.36 8.95 -5.29
N MET A 91 -8.38 7.71 -4.82
CA MET A 91 -7.32 6.75 -5.12
C MET A 91 -7.21 6.54 -6.63
N SER A 92 -6.02 6.74 -7.19
CA SER A 92 -5.79 6.53 -8.62
C SER A 92 -5.87 5.05 -8.99
N ASP A 93 -6.20 4.73 -10.23
CA ASP A 93 -6.28 3.33 -10.69
C ASP A 93 -4.97 2.57 -10.51
N LYS A 94 -3.82 3.27 -10.67
CA LYS A 94 -2.50 2.69 -10.44
C LYS A 94 -2.31 2.31 -8.98
N ASP A 95 -2.56 3.25 -8.06
CA ASP A 95 -2.40 3.00 -6.62
C ASP A 95 -3.40 1.95 -6.13
N PHE A 96 -4.62 1.95 -6.68
CA PHE A 96 -5.65 0.97 -6.36
C PHE A 96 -5.26 -0.44 -6.83
N SER A 97 -4.67 -0.56 -8.02
CA SER A 97 -4.18 -1.85 -8.52
C SER A 97 -3.09 -2.41 -7.59
N GLU A 98 -2.15 -1.58 -7.13
CA GLU A 98 -1.11 -2.00 -6.19
C GLU A 98 -1.69 -2.42 -4.84
N LEU A 99 -2.68 -1.68 -4.32
CA LEU A 99 -3.42 -2.06 -3.13
C LEU A 99 -4.08 -3.43 -3.28
N CYS A 100 -4.71 -3.71 -4.42
CA CYS A 100 -5.34 -5.00 -4.68
C CYS A 100 -4.33 -6.16 -4.70
N GLU A 101 -3.15 -5.97 -5.29
CA GLU A 101 -2.10 -6.99 -5.28
C GLU A 101 -1.56 -7.23 -3.86
N ASN A 102 -1.38 -6.17 -3.07
CA ASN A 102 -1.01 -6.29 -1.66
C ASN A 102 -2.05 -7.08 -0.87
N ILE A 103 -3.35 -6.80 -1.06
CA ILE A 103 -4.43 -7.54 -0.41
C ILE A 103 -4.43 -9.02 -0.84
N LYS A 104 -4.28 -9.33 -2.12
CA LYS A 104 -4.26 -10.71 -2.63
C LYS A 104 -3.09 -11.52 -2.09
N SER A 105 -1.98 -10.87 -1.78
CA SER A 105 -0.79 -11.53 -1.24
C SER A 105 -0.93 -11.98 0.23
N GLU A 106 -2.00 -11.57 0.92
CA GLU A 106 -2.25 -11.95 2.30
C GLU A 106 -3.03 -13.26 2.42
N SER A 107 -2.57 -14.14 3.32
CA SER A 107 -3.13 -15.48 3.49
C SER A 107 -4.43 -15.51 4.30
N PHE A 108 -4.64 -14.58 5.23
CA PHE A 108 -5.80 -14.56 6.13
C PHE A 108 -6.72 -13.36 5.86
N GLU A 109 -8.02 -13.53 6.05
CA GLU A 109 -9.00 -12.45 5.80
C GLU A 109 -8.82 -11.26 6.76
N SER A 110 -8.47 -11.51 8.04
CA SER A 110 -8.15 -10.45 9.00
C SER A 110 -7.01 -9.55 8.54
N ASP A 111 -6.05 -10.17 7.87
CA ASP A 111 -4.83 -9.56 7.39
C ASP A 111 -5.11 -8.68 6.17
N LYS A 112 -5.96 -9.15 5.26
CA LYS A 112 -6.50 -8.38 4.14
C LYS A 112 -7.31 -7.16 4.60
N ILE A 113 -8.23 -7.37 5.56
CA ILE A 113 -9.07 -6.29 6.12
C ILE A 113 -8.20 -5.20 6.75
N TYR A 114 -7.12 -5.57 7.43
CA TYR A 114 -6.20 -4.61 8.03
C TYR A 114 -5.54 -3.71 6.97
N VAL A 115 -5.07 -4.29 5.86
CA VAL A 115 -4.51 -3.53 4.73
C VAL A 115 -5.54 -2.56 4.15
N ILE A 116 -6.79 -3.01 3.96
CA ILE A 116 -7.91 -2.17 3.51
C ILE A 116 -8.17 -1.02 4.50
N GLN A 117 -8.15 -1.30 5.80
CA GLN A 117 -8.37 -0.30 6.84
C GLN A 117 -7.29 0.79 6.82
N LEU A 118 -6.01 0.42 6.64
CA LEU A 118 -4.93 1.39 6.51
C LEU A 118 -5.10 2.26 5.27
N ALA A 119 -5.45 1.67 4.13
CA ALA A 119 -5.70 2.41 2.90
C ALA A 119 -6.90 3.36 3.04
N ALA A 120 -7.96 2.92 3.72
CA ALA A 120 -9.18 3.68 3.92
C ALA A 120 -8.99 4.96 4.75
N LYS A 121 -7.99 5.01 5.65
CA LYS A 121 -7.73 6.19 6.49
C LYS A 121 -7.36 7.45 5.70
N TYR A 122 -6.76 7.30 4.52
CA TYR A 122 -6.10 8.41 3.82
C TYR A 122 -6.56 8.57 2.36
N ASN A 123 -7.53 7.78 1.91
CA ASN A 123 -7.97 7.78 0.53
C ASN A 123 -9.48 7.78 0.42
N HIS A 124 -9.97 8.42 -0.64
CA HIS A 124 -11.33 8.25 -1.11
C HIS A 124 -11.41 7.16 -2.18
N PHE A 125 -12.56 6.49 -2.22
CA PHE A 125 -12.81 5.39 -3.14
C PHE A 125 -14.03 5.68 -4.00
N THR A 126 -14.08 5.05 -5.18
CA THR A 126 -15.32 4.90 -5.92
C THR A 126 -16.10 3.67 -5.46
N VAL A 127 -17.39 3.62 -5.76
CA VAL A 127 -18.22 2.43 -5.56
C VAL A 127 -17.64 1.24 -6.32
N ALA A 128 -17.12 1.44 -7.54
CA ALA A 128 -16.49 0.38 -8.32
C ALA A 128 -15.25 -0.20 -7.63
N GLN A 129 -14.40 0.66 -7.06
CA GLN A 129 -13.25 0.25 -6.26
C GLN A 129 -13.70 -0.49 -5.00
N LEU A 130 -14.73 -0.02 -4.30
CA LEU A 130 -15.28 -0.73 -3.14
C LEU A 130 -15.80 -2.12 -3.51
N ILE A 131 -16.54 -2.28 -4.61
CA ILE A 131 -17.00 -3.59 -5.10
C ILE A 131 -15.81 -4.51 -5.37
N THR A 132 -14.75 -4.00 -5.99
CA THR A 132 -13.53 -4.78 -6.22
C THR A 132 -12.92 -5.25 -4.90
N LEU A 133 -12.86 -4.41 -3.87
CA LEU A 133 -12.36 -4.81 -2.53
C LEU A 133 -13.25 -5.87 -1.87
N ILE A 134 -14.57 -5.78 -2.04
CA ILE A 134 -15.54 -6.79 -1.55
C ILE A 134 -15.28 -8.14 -2.22
N ASP A 135 -14.98 -8.16 -3.51
CA ASP A 135 -14.74 -9.38 -4.28
C ASP A 135 -13.42 -10.08 -3.92
N LEU A 136 -12.49 -9.38 -3.25
CA LEU A 136 -11.25 -9.98 -2.72
C LEU A 136 -11.47 -10.79 -1.43
N MET A 137 -12.63 -10.65 -0.78
CA MET A 137 -12.97 -11.36 0.46
C MET A 137 -13.74 -12.65 0.17
N SER A 138 -13.44 -13.71 0.92
CA SER A 138 -14.08 -15.02 0.72
C SER A 138 -15.42 -15.16 1.43
N PHE A 139 -15.56 -14.58 2.63
CA PHE A 139 -16.73 -14.78 3.48
C PHE A 139 -17.61 -13.53 3.58
N SER A 140 -18.92 -13.74 3.72
CA SER A 140 -19.90 -12.64 3.71
C SER A 140 -19.69 -11.63 4.85
N ASN A 141 -19.31 -12.10 6.05
CA ASN A 141 -19.05 -11.19 7.17
C ASN A 141 -17.86 -10.26 6.89
N ASP A 142 -16.81 -10.77 6.27
CA ASP A 142 -15.61 -9.99 5.91
C ASP A 142 -15.94 -8.97 4.80
N LYS A 143 -16.74 -9.38 3.81
CA LYS A 143 -17.30 -8.48 2.79
C LYS A 143 -18.06 -7.30 3.41
N ILE A 144 -18.90 -7.56 4.41
CA ILE A 144 -19.66 -6.52 5.12
C ILE A 144 -18.72 -5.61 5.91
N GLU A 145 -17.67 -6.15 6.52
CA GLU A 145 -16.68 -5.34 7.25
C GLU A 145 -15.92 -4.39 6.31
N VAL A 146 -15.55 -4.85 5.11
CA VAL A 146 -14.95 -3.99 4.08
C VAL A 146 -15.89 -2.83 3.71
N VAL A 147 -17.18 -3.09 3.51
CA VAL A 147 -18.17 -2.02 3.27
C VAL A 147 -18.15 -1.01 4.42
N LYS A 148 -18.19 -1.48 5.66
CA LYS A 148 -18.21 -0.62 6.85
C LYS A 148 -16.98 0.28 6.94
N ILE A 149 -15.81 -0.25 6.59
CA ILE A 149 -14.53 0.49 6.63
C ILE A 149 -14.44 1.54 5.52
N VAL A 150 -14.84 1.17 4.30
CA VAL A 150 -14.54 1.96 3.10
C VAL A 150 -15.66 2.91 2.72
N TYR A 151 -16.93 2.50 2.89
CA TYR A 151 -18.10 3.28 2.48
C TYR A 151 -18.16 4.72 3.01
N PRO A 152 -17.72 5.02 4.26
CA PRO A 152 -17.68 6.40 4.76
C PRO A 152 -16.89 7.35 3.85
N ASN A 153 -15.88 6.83 3.14
CA ASN A 153 -14.97 7.58 2.29
C ASN A 153 -15.25 7.40 0.79
N VAL A 154 -16.42 6.85 0.42
CA VAL A 154 -16.84 6.74 -0.98
C VAL A 154 -17.36 8.09 -1.48
N ILE A 155 -16.92 8.49 -2.68
CA ILE A 155 -17.23 9.81 -3.27
C ILE A 155 -18.39 9.82 -4.27
N ASP A 156 -18.74 8.68 -4.85
CA ASP A 156 -19.81 8.52 -5.84
C ASP A 156 -20.99 7.72 -5.27
N LYS A 157 -21.47 8.11 -4.08
CA LYS A 157 -22.50 7.34 -3.35
C LYS A 157 -23.86 7.27 -4.06
N TYR A 158 -24.11 8.09 -5.09
CA TYR A 158 -25.24 7.88 -6.00
C TYR A 158 -25.23 6.50 -6.68
N ASN A 159 -24.07 5.85 -6.78
CA ASN A 159 -23.90 4.49 -7.30
C ASN A 159 -24.08 3.37 -6.24
N SER A 160 -24.40 3.70 -4.98
CA SER A 160 -24.38 2.73 -3.86
C SER A 160 -25.30 1.52 -4.03
N HIS A 161 -26.32 1.62 -4.88
CA HIS A 161 -27.18 0.49 -5.24
C HIS A 161 -26.39 -0.69 -5.86
N LEU A 162 -25.26 -0.42 -6.52
CA LEU A 162 -24.37 -1.44 -7.09
C LEU A 162 -23.68 -2.27 -6.01
N ILE A 163 -23.36 -1.68 -4.85
CA ILE A 163 -22.73 -2.39 -3.72
C ILE A 163 -23.65 -3.52 -3.22
N ILE A 164 -24.96 -3.26 -3.20
CA ILE A 164 -25.97 -4.24 -2.74
C ILE A 164 -25.98 -5.48 -3.64
N ASN A 165 -25.66 -5.33 -4.93
CA ASN A 165 -25.62 -6.43 -5.89
C ASN A 165 -24.41 -7.37 -5.69
N ALA A 166 -23.38 -6.94 -4.95
CA ALA A 166 -22.23 -7.77 -4.59
C ALA A 166 -22.55 -8.84 -3.53
N PHE A 167 -23.77 -8.81 -2.95
CA PHE A 167 -24.22 -9.75 -1.93
C PHE A 167 -25.35 -10.63 -2.46
N THR A 168 -25.32 -11.93 -2.14
CA THR A 168 -26.36 -12.88 -2.59
C THR A 168 -27.52 -12.96 -1.60
N HIS A 169 -27.22 -13.13 -0.30
CA HIS A 169 -28.24 -13.35 0.73
C HIS A 169 -28.98 -12.05 1.10
N SER A 170 -30.30 -12.17 1.30
CA SER A 170 -31.15 -11.04 1.67
C SER A 170 -30.73 -10.39 2.99
N SER A 171 -30.35 -11.18 3.99
CA SER A 171 -29.85 -10.70 5.28
C SER A 171 -28.61 -9.82 5.16
N ASP A 172 -27.69 -10.18 4.25
CA ASP A 172 -26.45 -9.43 4.05
C ASP A 172 -26.73 -8.12 3.32
N LYS A 173 -27.62 -8.16 2.31
CA LYS A 173 -28.12 -6.96 1.63
C LYS A 173 -28.76 -5.98 2.62
N GLU A 174 -29.52 -6.46 3.59
CA GLU A 174 -30.12 -5.61 4.61
C GLU A 174 -29.08 -4.97 5.54
N ARG A 175 -28.05 -5.72 5.94
CA ARG A 175 -26.93 -5.18 6.74
C ARG A 175 -26.17 -4.10 5.99
N VAL A 176 -25.89 -4.31 4.70
CA VAL A 176 -25.21 -3.35 3.84
C VAL A 176 -26.06 -2.11 3.61
N LYS A 177 -27.37 -2.25 3.39
CA LYS A 177 -28.30 -1.11 3.30
C LYS A 177 -28.29 -0.26 4.57
N LYS A 178 -28.22 -0.88 5.75
CA LYS A 178 -28.10 -0.15 7.02
C LYS A 178 -26.83 0.70 7.06
N ILE A 179 -25.68 0.13 6.72
CA ILE A 179 -24.41 0.86 6.65
C ILE A 179 -24.51 2.02 5.65
N ILE A 180 -25.07 1.77 4.46
CA ILE A 180 -25.25 2.81 3.43
C ILE A 180 -26.06 4.00 3.96
N ASN A 181 -27.14 3.72 4.69
CA ASN A 181 -28.03 4.74 5.25
C ASN A 181 -27.43 5.49 6.44
N GLU A 182 -26.42 4.93 7.13
CA GLU A 182 -25.69 5.61 8.20
C GLU A 182 -24.75 6.70 7.67
N PHE A 183 -24.34 6.62 6.39
CA PHE A 183 -23.45 7.56 5.74
C PHE A 183 -24.05 8.12 4.43
N PRO A 184 -25.15 8.90 4.49
CA PRO A 184 -25.75 9.49 3.30
C PRO A 184 -24.78 10.47 2.61
N ASP A 185 -25.04 10.78 1.33
CA ASP A 185 -24.40 11.91 0.66
C ASP A 185 -24.73 13.22 1.40
N LYS A 186 -23.72 14.08 1.56
CA LYS A 186 -23.87 15.40 2.19
C LYS A 186 -24.38 16.43 1.19
#